data_AF-A0A176YUP5-F1
#
_entry.id   AF-A0A176YUP5-F1
#
_cell.length_a   1.000
_cell.length_b   1.000
_cell.length_c   1.000
_cell.angle_alpha   90.00
_cell.angle_beta   90.00
_cell.angle_gamma   90.00
#
_symmetry.space_group_name_H-M   'P 1'
#
loop_
_entity.id
_entity.type
_entity.pdbx_description
1 polymer ?
#
loop_
_entity_poly.entity_id
_entity_poly.type
_entity_poly.pdbx_seq_one_letter_code
_entity_poly.pdbx_strand_id
1 'polypeptide(L)'
;MTKSLFPGFDGLMTLSRREGVDIRPTLLRVLTDLYVQASSHSEDEQRQFVELATRLIDQVDDATRAVVKARLAIYPSTPAPIMQKLGLTAAQEGRRVSLAREIPAAPPAPAAARTPTDAELRMASNMAMQPKDAAEIHDMFFRAGASERAVILHNLAQTPLKAAPRIPTVRAKRAIQILEMAAIANDVENFTLELGDSLILPSRVAAQIVDDPGGDALAVAARALDMPSPNFQRILLFFKPEIGTSVNNVYRLSRLYDRLSDRSALVMLAAWRGSTLAVTRAKYQSSLHDAERQRARSSASQPRPGVQPGSSPAVRTGTGGSDR
;
A
#
# COMPACT_ATOMS: atom_id res chain seq x y z
N MET A 1 -28.90 -18.51 -17.60
CA MET A 1 -28.82 -17.47 -18.65
C MET A 1 -27.39 -16.97 -18.70
N THR A 2 -26.57 -17.49 -19.61
CA THR A 2 -25.21 -17.01 -19.87
C THR A 2 -25.31 -15.66 -20.57
N LYS A 3 -24.98 -14.59 -19.84
CA LYS A 3 -24.94 -13.24 -20.40
C LYS A 3 -23.74 -13.20 -21.35
N SER A 4 -23.97 -13.20 -22.66
CA SER A 4 -22.89 -12.99 -23.62
C SER A 4 -22.13 -11.71 -23.24
N LEU A 5 -20.81 -11.78 -23.12
CA LEU A 5 -19.95 -10.61 -22.88
C LEU A 5 -19.92 -9.66 -24.09
N PHE A 6 -20.30 -10.14 -25.28
CA PHE A 6 -20.09 -9.43 -26.54
C PHE A 6 -21.35 -9.35 -27.46
N PRO A 7 -22.55 -8.97 -26.98
CA PRO A 7 -23.70 -8.79 -27.84
C PRO A 7 -23.54 -7.50 -28.66
N GLY A 8 -23.60 -7.61 -30.00
CA GLY A 8 -23.68 -6.46 -30.92
C GLY A 8 -22.38 -6.04 -31.64
N PHE A 9 -21.25 -6.74 -31.43
CA PHE A 9 -19.98 -6.38 -32.08
C PHE A 9 -19.91 -6.68 -33.59
N ASP A 10 -20.64 -7.69 -34.09
CA ASP A 10 -20.69 -8.00 -35.53
C ASP A 10 -21.33 -6.87 -36.36
N GLY A 11 -22.27 -6.12 -35.78
CA GLY A 11 -22.91 -4.97 -36.45
C GLY A 11 -21.99 -3.76 -36.60
N LEU A 12 -20.97 -3.61 -35.74
CA LEU A 12 -19.97 -2.55 -35.84
C LEU A 12 -18.91 -2.84 -36.90
N MET A 13 -18.63 -4.12 -37.19
CA MET A 13 -17.69 -4.52 -38.23
C MET A 13 -18.18 -4.23 -39.65
N THR A 14 -19.49 -4.23 -39.87
CA THR A 14 -20.08 -3.90 -41.17
C THR A 14 -20.16 -2.38 -41.41
N LEU A 15 -20.23 -1.58 -40.33
CA LEU A 15 -20.27 -0.12 -40.38
C LEU A 15 -18.90 0.53 -40.62
N SER A 16 -17.80 -0.13 -40.23
CA SER A 16 -16.43 0.43 -40.33
C SER A 16 -15.99 0.81 -41.75
N ARG A 17 -16.56 0.17 -42.77
CA ARG A 17 -16.16 0.39 -44.17
C ARG A 17 -16.78 1.64 -44.80
N ARG A 18 -17.77 2.28 -44.17
CA ARG A 18 -18.54 3.37 -44.79
C ARG A 18 -18.09 4.79 -44.45
N GLU A 19 -17.40 5.01 -43.33
CA GLU A 19 -17.10 6.37 -42.83
C GLU A 19 -15.62 6.79 -42.95
N GLY A 20 -14.75 6.00 -43.58
CA GLY A 20 -13.36 6.38 -43.84
C GLY A 20 -12.43 6.38 -42.61
N VAL A 21 -12.94 6.06 -41.42
CA VAL A 21 -12.17 5.91 -40.18
C VAL A 21 -11.98 4.43 -39.87
N ASP A 22 -10.72 3.98 -39.80
CA ASP A 22 -10.42 2.60 -39.41
C ASP A 22 -10.64 2.41 -37.90
N ILE A 23 -11.80 1.87 -37.54
CA ILE A 23 -12.15 1.56 -36.15
C ILE A 23 -11.58 0.22 -35.67
N ARG A 24 -10.97 -0.59 -36.55
CA ARG A 24 -10.44 -1.93 -36.19
C ARG A 24 -9.36 -1.85 -35.10
N PRO A 25 -8.42 -0.88 -35.11
CA PRO A 25 -7.47 -0.70 -34.02
C PRO A 25 -8.14 -0.43 -32.67
N THR A 26 -9.16 0.42 -32.66
CA THR A 26 -9.92 0.76 -31.45
C THR A 26 -10.70 -0.45 -30.94
N LEU A 27 -11.35 -1.18 -31.83
CA LEU A 27 -12.12 -2.38 -31.50
C LEU A 27 -11.24 -3.48 -30.91
N LEU A 28 -10.06 -3.74 -31.49
CA LEU A 28 -9.13 -4.72 -30.94
C LEU A 28 -8.65 -4.35 -29.54
N ARG A 29 -8.37 -3.06 -29.29
CA ARG A 29 -7.95 -2.58 -27.96
C ARG A 29 -9.07 -2.74 -26.94
N VAL A 30 -10.29 -2.33 -27.28
CA VAL A 30 -11.46 -2.46 -26.39
C VAL A 30 -11.77 -3.93 -26.10
N LEU A 31 -11.77 -4.79 -27.13
CA LEU A 31 -11.98 -6.23 -26.97
C LEU A 31 -10.93 -6.87 -26.05
N THR A 32 -9.67 -6.49 -26.22
CA THR A 32 -8.57 -6.97 -25.37
C THR A 32 -8.71 -6.48 -23.94
N ASP A 33 -9.10 -5.22 -23.72
CA ASP A 33 -9.26 -4.67 -22.37
C ASP A 33 -10.43 -5.31 -21.64
N LEU A 34 -11.58 -5.50 -22.32
CA LEU A 34 -12.72 -6.22 -21.76
C LEU A 34 -12.38 -7.66 -21.38
N TYR A 35 -11.58 -8.34 -22.19
CA TYR A 35 -11.10 -9.68 -21.87
C TYR A 35 -10.19 -9.67 -20.63
N VAL A 36 -9.22 -8.76 -20.55
CA VAL A 36 -8.27 -8.71 -19.41
C VAL A 36 -8.91 -8.23 -18.10
N GLN A 37 -10.06 -7.54 -18.15
CA GLN A 37 -10.77 -7.05 -16.97
C GLN A 37 -11.35 -8.18 -16.08
N ALA A 38 -11.67 -9.35 -16.64
CA ALA A 38 -12.16 -10.50 -15.87
C ALA A 38 -11.00 -11.47 -15.59
N SER A 39 -10.91 -12.00 -14.38
CA SER A 39 -9.84 -12.91 -13.96
C SER A 39 -10.07 -14.38 -14.33
N SER A 40 -11.24 -14.70 -14.89
CA SER A 40 -11.64 -16.05 -15.32
C SER A 40 -12.68 -15.96 -16.43
N HIS A 41 -12.57 -16.82 -17.45
CA HIS A 41 -13.49 -16.88 -18.57
C HIS A 41 -14.08 -18.27 -18.72
N SER A 42 -15.33 -18.34 -19.16
CA SER A 42 -15.90 -19.58 -19.68
C SER A 42 -15.22 -19.99 -21.00
N GLU A 43 -15.31 -21.26 -21.36
CA GLU A 43 -14.76 -21.75 -22.63
C GLU A 43 -15.37 -21.03 -23.85
N ASP A 44 -16.66 -20.71 -23.81
CA ASP A 44 -17.37 -20.03 -24.90
C ASP A 44 -16.86 -18.60 -25.11
N GLU A 45 -16.66 -17.86 -24.01
CA GLU A 45 -16.13 -16.50 -24.04
C GLU A 45 -14.68 -16.48 -24.55
N GLN A 46 -13.88 -17.45 -24.12
CA GLN A 46 -12.52 -17.61 -24.62
C GLN A 46 -12.51 -17.90 -26.13
N ARG A 47 -13.36 -18.81 -26.61
CA ARG A 47 -13.49 -19.12 -28.05
C ARG A 47 -13.91 -17.89 -28.85
N GLN A 48 -14.90 -17.15 -28.37
CA GLN A 48 -15.40 -15.94 -29.02
C GLN A 48 -14.32 -14.83 -29.09
N PHE A 49 -13.61 -14.60 -27.99
CA PHE A 49 -12.50 -13.65 -27.96
C PHE A 49 -11.40 -14.05 -28.96
N VAL A 50 -10.99 -15.32 -28.97
CA VAL A 50 -9.98 -15.83 -29.88
C VAL A 50 -10.39 -15.62 -31.33
N GLU A 51 -11.63 -15.95 -31.69
CA GLU A 51 -12.13 -15.79 -33.06
C GLU A 51 -12.06 -14.33 -33.54
N LEU A 52 -12.59 -13.40 -32.73
CA LEU A 52 -12.67 -11.99 -33.08
C LEU A 52 -11.29 -11.31 -33.08
N ALA A 53 -10.49 -11.53 -32.03
CA ALA A 53 -9.16 -10.94 -31.91
C ALA A 53 -8.23 -11.45 -33.01
N THR A 54 -8.29 -12.74 -33.35
CA THR A 54 -7.49 -13.32 -34.44
C THR A 54 -7.76 -12.61 -35.76
N ARG A 55 -9.03 -12.38 -36.12
CA ARG A 55 -9.40 -11.68 -37.36
C ARG A 55 -8.94 -10.22 -37.39
N LEU A 56 -8.95 -9.56 -36.23
CA LEU A 56 -8.56 -8.16 -36.11
C LEU A 56 -7.05 -7.95 -36.09
N ILE A 57 -6.29 -8.85 -35.46
CA ILE A 57 -4.83 -8.77 -35.39
C ILE A 57 -4.21 -8.70 -36.80
N ASP A 58 -4.73 -9.44 -37.78
CA ASP A 58 -4.21 -9.42 -39.15
C ASP A 58 -4.44 -8.08 -39.88
N GLN A 59 -5.42 -7.31 -39.42
CA GLN A 59 -5.93 -6.13 -40.12
C GLN A 59 -5.50 -4.81 -39.51
N VAL A 60 -4.82 -4.84 -38.35
CA VAL A 60 -4.31 -3.63 -37.67
C VAL A 60 -2.80 -3.47 -37.88
N ASP A 61 -2.35 -2.22 -37.73
CA ASP A 61 -0.96 -1.79 -37.82
C ASP A 61 -0.09 -2.31 -36.66
N ASP A 62 1.23 -2.33 -36.86
CA ASP A 62 2.19 -2.88 -35.90
C ASP A 62 2.21 -2.14 -34.56
N ALA A 63 1.94 -0.82 -34.54
CA ALA A 63 1.90 -0.07 -33.29
C ALA A 63 0.72 -0.51 -32.42
N THR A 64 -0.44 -0.75 -33.03
CA THR A 64 -1.59 -1.33 -32.34
C THR A 64 -1.33 -2.76 -31.87
N ARG A 65 -0.66 -3.59 -32.68
CA ARG A 65 -0.27 -4.96 -32.28
C ARG A 65 0.65 -4.93 -31.06
N ALA A 66 1.61 -4.00 -31.01
CA ALA A 66 2.53 -3.87 -29.89
C ALA A 66 1.82 -3.54 -28.57
N VAL A 67 0.82 -2.65 -28.60
CA VAL A 67 0.00 -2.30 -27.42
C VAL A 67 -0.79 -3.50 -26.90
N VAL A 68 -1.46 -4.22 -27.80
CA VAL A 68 -2.24 -5.43 -27.47
C VAL A 68 -1.32 -6.53 -26.95
N LYS A 69 -0.15 -6.70 -27.57
CA LYS A 69 0.90 -7.64 -27.15
C LYS A 69 1.38 -7.34 -25.73
N ALA A 70 1.70 -6.09 -25.41
CA ALA A 70 2.15 -5.69 -24.08
C ALA A 70 1.08 -5.97 -23.01
N ARG A 71 -0.19 -5.73 -23.34
CA ARG A 71 -1.32 -5.97 -22.42
C ARG A 71 -1.52 -7.46 -22.13
N LEU A 72 -1.49 -8.30 -23.17
CA LEU A 72 -1.67 -9.74 -23.05
C LEU A 72 -0.44 -10.47 -22.49
N ALA A 73 0.77 -9.92 -22.65
CA ALA A 73 1.99 -10.52 -22.07
C ALA A 73 1.95 -10.60 -20.53
N ILE A 74 1.21 -9.71 -19.88
CA ILE A 74 1.09 -9.62 -18.41
C ILE A 74 -0.12 -10.43 -17.91
N TYR A 75 -1.07 -10.78 -18.79
CA TYR A 75 -2.29 -11.48 -18.41
C TYR A 75 -2.07 -13.01 -18.40
N PRO A 76 -2.21 -13.69 -17.24
CA PRO A 76 -1.85 -15.10 -17.09
C PRO A 76 -2.74 -16.06 -17.89
N SER A 77 -3.99 -15.69 -18.18
CA SER A 77 -4.96 -16.54 -18.90
C SER A 77 -5.05 -16.20 -20.39
N THR A 78 -3.95 -15.76 -21.01
CA THR A 78 -3.94 -15.45 -22.45
C THR A 78 -4.07 -16.72 -23.31
N PRO A 79 -5.04 -16.81 -24.23
CA PRO A 79 -5.23 -18.01 -25.04
C PRO A 79 -4.08 -18.29 -26.00
N ALA A 80 -3.64 -19.55 -26.07
CA ALA A 80 -2.52 -20.00 -26.89
C ALA A 80 -2.56 -19.55 -28.38
N PRO A 81 -3.72 -19.54 -29.09
CA PRO A 81 -3.77 -19.07 -30.47
C PRO A 81 -3.36 -17.60 -30.63
N ILE A 82 -3.74 -16.74 -29.69
CA ILE A 82 -3.39 -15.32 -29.70
C ILE A 82 -1.91 -15.13 -29.34
N MET A 83 -1.38 -15.96 -28.42
CA MET A 83 0.05 -15.93 -28.08
C MET A 83 0.93 -16.23 -29.29
N GLN A 84 0.61 -17.31 -30.03
CA GLN A 84 1.32 -17.68 -31.25
C GLN A 84 1.25 -16.54 -32.29
N LYS A 85 0.07 -15.94 -32.46
CA LYS A 85 -0.17 -14.93 -33.47
C LYS A 85 0.51 -13.58 -33.20
N LEU A 86 0.64 -13.20 -31.93
CA LEU A 86 1.38 -11.99 -31.51
C LEU A 86 2.87 -12.24 -31.29
N GLY A 87 3.35 -13.48 -31.52
CA GLY A 87 4.72 -13.87 -31.22
C GLY A 87 5.05 -13.66 -29.74
N LEU A 88 4.09 -13.92 -28.86
CA LEU A 88 4.30 -14.01 -27.43
C LEU A 88 4.83 -15.42 -27.15
N THR A 89 6.02 -15.50 -26.58
CA THR A 89 6.46 -16.75 -25.97
C THR A 89 5.53 -17.01 -24.80
N ALA A 90 4.82 -18.13 -24.83
CA ALA A 90 4.09 -18.54 -23.65
C ALA A 90 5.05 -18.52 -22.47
N ALA A 91 4.65 -17.87 -21.37
CA ALA A 91 5.22 -18.17 -20.06
C ALA A 91 4.79 -19.61 -19.72
N GLN A 92 5.22 -20.58 -20.52
CA GLN A 92 5.11 -21.98 -20.25
C GLN A 92 6.02 -22.22 -19.07
N GLU A 93 5.40 -22.32 -17.90
CA GLU A 93 5.68 -23.37 -16.93
C GLU A 93 6.39 -24.54 -17.65
N GLY A 94 7.70 -24.69 -17.41
CA GLY A 94 8.43 -25.90 -17.78
C GLY A 94 9.66 -25.75 -18.67
N ARG A 95 9.95 -24.61 -19.32
CA ARG A 95 11.30 -24.44 -19.92
C ARG A 95 12.28 -24.05 -18.84
N ARG A 96 12.72 -25.04 -18.05
CA ARG A 96 14.03 -24.94 -17.37
C ARG A 96 15.04 -24.68 -18.48
N VAL A 97 15.58 -23.46 -18.51
CA VAL A 97 16.84 -23.18 -19.19
C VAL A 97 17.79 -24.29 -18.75
N SER A 98 18.40 -25.00 -19.70
CA SER A 98 19.48 -25.92 -19.38
C SER A 98 20.55 -25.11 -18.66
N LEU A 99 20.61 -25.23 -17.34
CA LEU A 99 21.67 -24.62 -16.56
C LEU A 99 22.98 -25.14 -17.15
N ALA A 100 23.89 -24.23 -17.48
CA ALA A 100 25.25 -24.60 -17.85
C ALA A 100 25.80 -25.56 -16.79
N ARG A 101 26.60 -26.55 -17.21
CA ARG A 101 27.28 -27.46 -16.28
C ARG A 101 27.93 -26.62 -15.19
N GLU A 102 27.54 -26.90 -13.95
CA GLU A 102 28.02 -26.21 -12.77
C GLU A 102 29.55 -26.23 -12.82
N ILE A 103 30.16 -25.06 -13.04
CA ILE A 103 31.56 -24.87 -12.70
C ILE A 103 31.61 -25.22 -11.21
N PRO A 104 32.49 -26.12 -10.75
CA PRO A 104 32.66 -26.35 -9.33
C PRO A 104 33.23 -25.07 -8.73
N ALA A 105 32.34 -24.12 -8.45
CA ALA A 105 32.58 -23.00 -7.60
C ALA A 105 32.71 -23.61 -6.21
N ALA A 106 33.85 -23.37 -5.58
CA ALA A 106 33.98 -23.58 -4.15
C ALA A 106 32.72 -23.01 -3.48
N PRO A 107 32.14 -23.72 -2.50
CA PRO A 107 30.86 -23.34 -1.89
C PRO A 107 30.89 -21.84 -1.62
N PRO A 108 29.90 -21.07 -2.10
CA PRO A 108 29.85 -19.65 -1.78
C PRO A 108 29.81 -19.60 -0.27
N ALA A 109 30.87 -19.06 0.34
CA ALA A 109 30.83 -18.70 1.74
C ALA A 109 29.53 -17.91 1.92
N PRO A 110 28.72 -18.23 2.96
CA PRO A 110 27.45 -17.55 3.19
C PRO A 110 27.74 -16.06 3.07
N ALA A 111 27.09 -15.40 2.11
CA ALA A 111 27.25 -13.97 1.96
C ALA A 111 26.83 -13.39 3.30
N ALA A 112 27.83 -13.00 4.10
CA ALA A 112 27.61 -12.35 5.37
C ALA A 112 26.64 -11.23 5.07
N ALA A 113 25.50 -11.21 5.77
CA ALA A 113 24.48 -10.18 5.62
C ALA A 113 25.21 -8.84 5.51
N ARG A 114 25.18 -8.24 4.31
CA ARG A 114 25.91 -6.99 4.08
C ARG A 114 25.35 -6.04 5.12
N THR A 115 26.21 -5.62 6.04
CA THR A 115 25.83 -4.65 7.06
C THR A 115 25.38 -3.40 6.29
N PRO A 116 24.10 -2.99 6.41
CA PRO A 116 23.61 -1.85 5.68
C PRO A 116 24.48 -0.65 5.99
N THR A 117 24.80 0.11 4.96
CA THR A 117 25.69 1.25 5.09
C THR A 117 25.07 2.27 6.03
N ASP A 118 25.94 3.06 6.63
CA ASP A 118 25.58 4.09 7.60
C ASP A 118 24.58 5.12 7.02
N ALA A 119 24.60 5.34 5.70
CA ALA A 119 23.63 6.18 4.99
C ALA A 119 22.27 5.49 4.83
N GLU A 120 22.24 4.19 4.52
CA GLU A 120 21.01 3.39 4.41
C GLU A 120 20.32 3.24 5.77
N LEU A 121 21.09 3.05 6.84
CA LEU A 121 20.57 3.02 8.20
C LEU A 121 19.93 4.35 8.59
N ARG A 122 20.56 5.49 8.25
CA ARG A 122 20.02 6.84 8.50
C ARG A 122 18.74 7.09 7.71
N MET A 123 18.70 6.74 6.42
CA MET A 123 17.50 6.85 5.60
C MET A 123 16.38 5.95 6.11
N ALA A 124 16.69 4.70 6.49
CA ALA A 124 15.72 3.77 7.06
C ALA A 124 15.18 4.24 8.42
N SER A 125 16.02 4.86 9.27
CA SER A 125 15.56 5.45 10.53
C SER A 125 14.70 6.69 10.34
N ASN A 126 14.92 7.46 9.27
CA ASN A 126 14.08 8.61 8.91
C ASN A 126 12.71 8.18 8.35
N MET A 127 12.62 7.00 7.73
CA MET A 127 11.36 6.44 7.23
C MET A 127 10.69 5.47 8.22
N ALA A 128 11.38 5.06 9.29
CA ALA A 128 10.83 4.19 10.32
C ALA A 128 9.78 4.94 11.13
N MET A 129 8.67 4.26 11.41
CA MET A 129 7.60 4.80 12.23
C MET A 129 8.10 5.06 13.66
N GLN A 130 8.23 6.34 14.03
CA GLN A 130 8.58 6.70 15.40
C GLN A 130 7.39 6.45 16.33
N PRO A 131 7.61 6.08 17.60
CA PRO A 131 6.51 5.84 18.52
C PRO A 131 5.57 7.04 18.71
N LYS A 132 6.09 8.27 18.66
CA LYS A 132 5.29 9.50 18.76
C LYS A 132 4.35 9.63 17.57
N ASP A 133 4.87 9.57 16.35
CA ASP A 133 4.08 9.58 15.10
C ASP A 133 3.04 8.45 15.10
N ALA A 134 3.42 7.27 15.60
CA ALA A 134 2.52 6.13 15.73
C ALA A 134 1.33 6.41 16.68
N ALA A 135 1.61 7.06 17.82
CA ALA A 135 0.58 7.47 18.77
C ALA A 135 -0.32 8.59 18.20
N GLU A 136 0.26 9.56 17.48
CA GLU A 136 -0.51 10.63 16.83
C GLU A 136 -1.43 10.09 15.73
N ILE A 137 -0.94 9.19 14.87
CA ILE A 137 -1.76 8.54 13.83
C ILE A 137 -2.87 7.69 14.47
N HIS A 138 -2.54 6.94 15.53
CA HIS A 138 -3.52 6.18 16.31
C HIS A 138 -4.63 7.09 16.85
N ASP A 139 -4.26 8.16 17.56
CA ASP A 139 -5.20 9.09 18.18
C ASP A 139 -6.05 9.81 17.12
N MET A 140 -5.42 10.27 16.03
CA MET A 140 -6.10 10.93 14.92
C MET A 140 -7.16 10.01 14.30
N PHE A 141 -6.84 8.72 14.09
CA PHE A 141 -7.77 7.77 13.51
C PHE A 141 -8.97 7.48 14.44
N PHE A 142 -8.73 7.22 15.72
CA PHE A 142 -9.81 6.87 16.65
C PHE A 142 -10.69 8.05 17.04
N ARG A 143 -10.17 9.29 16.99
CA ARG A 143 -10.97 10.52 17.19
C ARG A 143 -11.77 10.94 15.96
N ALA A 144 -11.32 10.54 14.77
CA ALA A 144 -11.94 10.93 13.50
C ALA A 144 -13.27 10.22 13.25
N GLY A 145 -14.19 10.91 12.56
CA GLY A 145 -15.40 10.32 12.02
C GLY A 145 -15.13 9.48 10.75
N ALA A 146 -16.13 8.74 10.26
CA ALA A 146 -15.94 7.82 9.12
C ALA A 146 -15.39 8.49 7.84
N SER A 147 -15.88 9.68 7.48
CA SER A 147 -15.39 10.43 6.31
C SER A 147 -13.92 10.86 6.47
N GLU A 148 -13.57 11.34 7.67
CA GLU A 148 -12.20 11.75 8.00
C GLU A 148 -11.26 10.54 8.03
N ARG A 149 -11.70 9.40 8.59
CA ARG A 149 -10.95 8.14 8.56
C ARG A 149 -10.64 7.68 7.14
N ALA A 150 -11.57 7.83 6.21
CA ALA A 150 -11.30 7.52 4.80
C ALA A 150 -10.19 8.41 4.21
N VAL A 151 -10.17 9.71 4.56
CA VAL A 151 -9.11 10.65 4.15
C VAL A 151 -7.77 10.28 4.80
N ILE A 152 -7.76 9.97 6.10
CA ILE A 152 -6.55 9.50 6.81
C ILE A 152 -5.97 8.27 6.09
N LEU A 153 -6.80 7.26 5.83
CA LEU A 153 -6.36 6.02 5.16
C LEU A 153 -5.85 6.29 3.74
N HIS A 154 -6.49 7.19 2.99
CA HIS A 154 -6.02 7.60 1.67
C HIS A 154 -4.63 8.26 1.75
N ASN A 155 -4.44 9.20 2.69
CA ASN A 155 -3.16 9.89 2.87
C ASN A 155 -2.06 8.93 3.32
N LEU A 156 -2.37 7.98 4.22
CA LEU A 156 -1.41 6.97 4.67
C LEU A 156 -0.85 6.13 3.52
N ALA A 157 -1.62 5.88 2.46
CA ALA A 157 -1.14 5.18 1.27
C ALA A 157 0.05 5.89 0.62
N GLN A 158 0.07 7.23 0.66
CA GLN A 158 1.07 8.08 0.02
C GLN A 158 2.23 8.45 0.94
N THR A 159 2.18 8.04 2.21
CA THR A 159 3.25 8.37 3.16
C THR A 159 4.55 7.63 2.85
N PRO A 160 5.72 8.26 3.11
CA PRO A 160 7.01 7.59 3.03
C PRO A 160 7.28 6.66 4.24
N LEU A 161 6.34 6.58 5.18
CA LEU A 161 6.46 5.77 6.40
C LEU A 161 6.57 4.29 6.05
N LYS A 162 7.44 3.59 6.78
CA LYS A 162 7.62 2.14 6.64
C LYS A 162 6.38 1.40 7.13
N ALA A 163 5.75 0.67 6.23
CA ALA A 163 4.63 -0.20 6.53
C ALA A 163 5.04 -1.41 7.39
N ALA A 164 4.10 -1.97 8.16
CA ALA A 164 4.32 -3.22 8.89
C ALA A 164 4.61 -4.39 7.91
N PRO A 165 5.42 -5.38 8.33
CA PRO A 165 5.58 -6.59 7.54
C PRO A 165 4.25 -7.34 7.44
N ARG A 166 4.02 -7.96 6.27
CA ARG A 166 2.87 -8.84 6.05
C ARG A 166 2.91 -10.03 7.01
N ILE A 167 1.73 -10.49 7.38
CA ILE A 167 1.57 -11.70 8.19
C ILE A 167 1.75 -12.91 7.26
N PRO A 168 2.53 -13.94 7.66
CA PRO A 168 2.68 -15.14 6.86
C PRO A 168 1.33 -15.76 6.51
N THR A 169 1.16 -16.15 5.25
CA THR A 169 -0.14 -16.59 4.67
C THR A 169 -0.78 -17.73 5.45
N VAL A 170 0.01 -18.71 5.91
CA VAL A 170 -0.47 -19.84 6.73
C VAL A 170 -1.05 -19.36 8.06
N ARG A 171 -0.37 -18.40 8.73
CA ARG A 171 -0.82 -17.82 9.99
C ARG A 171 -2.07 -16.96 9.77
N ALA A 172 -2.10 -16.16 8.71
CA ALA A 172 -3.25 -15.34 8.35
C ALA A 172 -4.50 -16.19 8.10
N LYS A 173 -4.38 -17.27 7.30
CA LYS A 173 -5.50 -18.19 7.03
C LYS A 173 -6.08 -18.81 8.31
N ARG A 174 -5.21 -19.27 9.21
CA ARG A 174 -5.63 -19.82 10.50
C ARG A 174 -6.35 -18.76 11.35
N ALA A 175 -5.79 -17.56 11.42
CA ALA A 175 -6.39 -16.44 12.17
C ALA A 175 -7.79 -16.11 11.64
N ILE A 176 -7.93 -15.99 10.32
CA ILE A 176 -9.22 -15.67 9.67
C ILE A 176 -10.28 -16.73 10.03
N GLN A 177 -9.92 -18.02 10.01
CA GLN A 177 -10.83 -19.10 10.39
C GLN A 177 -11.29 -18.98 11.85
N ILE A 178 -10.36 -18.72 12.77
CA ILE A 178 -10.68 -18.57 14.20
C ILE A 178 -11.55 -17.34 14.43
N LEU A 179 -11.24 -16.21 13.79
CA LEU A 179 -12.01 -14.97 13.85
C LEU A 179 -13.44 -15.18 13.31
N GLU A 180 -13.62 -15.91 12.21
CA GLU A 180 -14.94 -16.23 11.69
C GLU A 180 -15.73 -17.12 12.65
N MET A 181 -15.11 -18.14 13.22
CA MET A 181 -15.77 -19.00 14.21
C MET A 181 -16.19 -18.21 15.45
N ALA A 182 -15.30 -17.36 15.98
CA ALA A 182 -15.60 -16.49 17.11
C ALA A 182 -16.71 -15.49 16.77
N ALA A 183 -16.71 -14.93 15.56
CA ALA A 183 -17.78 -14.05 15.08
C ALA A 183 -19.14 -14.74 15.02
N ILE A 184 -19.20 -15.97 14.50
CA ILE A 184 -20.44 -16.76 14.43
C ILE A 184 -20.95 -17.14 15.82
N ALA A 185 -20.04 -17.46 16.75
CA ALA A 185 -20.36 -17.78 18.13
C ALA A 185 -20.68 -16.54 18.99
N ASN A 186 -20.53 -15.33 18.44
CA ASN A 186 -20.58 -14.06 19.16
C ASN A 186 -19.63 -14.01 20.38
N ASP A 187 -18.47 -14.66 20.26
CA ASP A 187 -17.43 -14.72 21.28
C ASP A 187 -16.46 -13.55 21.13
N VAL A 188 -16.84 -12.40 21.71
CA VAL A 188 -16.09 -11.14 21.64
C VAL A 188 -14.71 -11.26 22.28
N GLU A 189 -14.59 -12.03 23.36
CA GLU A 189 -13.32 -12.20 24.07
C GLU A 189 -12.31 -12.96 23.22
N ASN A 190 -12.69 -14.14 22.70
CA ASN A 190 -11.82 -14.92 21.84
C ASN A 190 -11.52 -14.22 20.51
N PHE A 191 -12.50 -13.50 19.94
CA PHE A 191 -12.27 -12.68 18.75
C PHE A 191 -11.20 -11.60 19.01
N THR A 192 -11.30 -10.90 20.14
CA THR A 192 -10.34 -9.84 20.51
C THR A 192 -8.94 -10.39 20.76
N LEU A 193 -8.83 -11.53 21.44
CA LEU A 193 -7.56 -12.21 21.71
C LEU A 193 -6.90 -12.66 20.41
N GLU A 194 -7.62 -13.38 19.54
CA GLU A 194 -7.08 -13.85 18.27
C GLU A 194 -6.66 -12.68 17.37
N LEU A 195 -7.46 -11.60 17.32
CA LEU A 195 -7.12 -10.41 16.55
C LEU A 195 -5.83 -9.78 17.07
N GLY A 196 -5.71 -9.67 18.40
CA GLY A 196 -4.52 -9.16 19.08
C GLY A 196 -3.27 -9.96 18.77
N ASP A 197 -3.34 -11.28 18.90
CA ASP A 197 -2.21 -12.18 18.71
C ASP A 197 -1.79 -12.29 17.24
N SER A 198 -2.74 -12.37 16.32
CA SER A 198 -2.45 -12.50 14.90
C SER A 198 -1.89 -11.21 14.28
N LEU A 199 -2.35 -10.05 14.76
CA LEU A 199 -1.83 -8.75 14.35
C LEU A 199 -0.69 -8.23 15.26
N ILE A 200 -0.31 -8.94 16.33
CA ILE A 200 0.70 -8.50 17.32
C ILE A 200 0.35 -7.12 17.87
N LEU A 201 -0.90 -6.94 18.29
CA LEU A 201 -1.41 -5.67 18.83
C LEU A 201 -1.36 -5.67 20.36
N PRO A 202 -1.13 -4.50 20.99
CA PRO A 202 -1.40 -4.35 22.41
C PRO A 202 -2.88 -4.64 22.71
N SER A 203 -3.18 -5.33 23.81
CA SER A 203 -4.55 -5.76 24.15
C SER A 203 -5.55 -4.60 24.16
N ARG A 204 -5.14 -3.42 24.64
CA ARG A 204 -5.96 -2.20 24.60
C ARG A 204 -6.35 -1.79 23.17
N VAL A 205 -5.42 -1.88 22.23
CA VAL A 205 -5.67 -1.49 20.84
C VAL A 205 -6.54 -2.53 20.14
N ALA A 206 -6.34 -3.82 20.42
CA ALA A 206 -7.21 -4.88 19.93
C ALA A 206 -8.67 -4.68 20.39
N ALA A 207 -8.88 -4.40 21.69
CA ALA A 207 -10.19 -4.07 22.22
C ALA A 207 -10.79 -2.82 21.55
N GLN A 208 -10.02 -1.74 21.40
CA GLN A 208 -10.50 -0.53 20.72
C GLN A 208 -10.92 -0.77 19.25
N ILE A 209 -10.22 -1.66 18.53
CA ILE A 209 -10.61 -2.03 17.16
C ILE A 209 -11.93 -2.80 17.17
N VAL A 210 -12.08 -3.75 18.09
CA VAL A 210 -13.29 -4.57 18.23
C VAL A 210 -14.47 -3.71 18.66
N ASP A 211 -14.27 -2.76 19.56
CA ASP A 211 -15.31 -1.87 20.09
C ASP A 211 -15.65 -0.71 19.14
N ASP A 212 -14.90 -0.51 18.05
CA ASP A 212 -15.11 0.60 17.12
C ASP A 212 -16.51 0.54 16.47
N PRO A 213 -17.44 1.45 16.80
CA PRO A 213 -18.84 1.34 16.39
C PRO A 213 -19.04 1.45 14.88
N GLY A 214 -18.14 2.16 14.18
CA GLY A 214 -18.19 2.31 12.72
C GLY A 214 -17.69 1.09 11.94
N GLY A 215 -16.96 0.19 12.60
CA GLY A 215 -16.32 -0.98 11.99
C GLY A 215 -15.16 -0.64 11.05
N ASP A 216 -14.82 0.64 10.88
CA ASP A 216 -13.74 1.10 10.00
C ASP A 216 -12.38 0.59 10.50
N ALA A 217 -12.16 0.56 11.82
CA ALA A 217 -10.97 -0.04 12.41
C ALA A 217 -10.89 -1.54 12.12
N LEU A 218 -12.02 -2.25 12.21
CA LEU A 218 -12.09 -3.68 11.93
C LEU A 218 -11.81 -3.98 10.44
N ALA A 219 -12.30 -3.14 9.52
CA ALA A 219 -11.98 -3.23 8.10
C ALA A 219 -10.48 -3.09 7.83
N VAL A 220 -9.81 -2.16 8.52
CA VAL A 220 -8.37 -1.96 8.42
C VAL A 220 -7.60 -3.18 8.96
N ALA A 221 -8.03 -3.72 10.11
CA ALA A 221 -7.44 -4.90 10.71
C ALA A 221 -7.59 -6.15 9.82
N ALA A 222 -8.79 -6.38 9.27
CA ALA A 222 -9.07 -7.46 8.33
C ALA A 222 -8.24 -7.33 7.05
N ARG A 223 -8.08 -6.11 6.52
CA ARG A 223 -7.25 -5.85 5.33
C ARG A 223 -5.77 -6.13 5.61
N ALA A 224 -5.29 -5.80 6.81
CA ALA A 224 -3.91 -6.09 7.21
C ALA A 224 -3.64 -7.60 7.39
N LEU A 225 -4.68 -8.39 7.68
CA LEU A 225 -4.65 -9.87 7.68
C LEU A 225 -4.75 -10.49 6.28
N ASP A 226 -4.90 -9.68 5.23
CA ASP A 226 -5.17 -10.18 3.87
C ASP A 226 -6.46 -11.02 3.81
N MET A 227 -7.47 -10.61 4.57
CA MET A 227 -8.74 -11.33 4.68
C MET A 227 -9.54 -11.24 3.37
N PRO A 228 -10.07 -12.35 2.83
CA PRO A 228 -10.94 -12.26 1.67
C PRO A 228 -12.25 -11.52 2.00
N SER A 229 -12.76 -10.73 1.05
CA SER A 229 -13.98 -9.92 1.23
C SER A 229 -15.19 -10.75 1.72
N PRO A 230 -15.42 -11.99 1.26
CA PRO A 230 -16.51 -12.83 1.78
C PRO A 230 -16.38 -13.18 3.28
N ASN A 231 -15.16 -13.33 3.81
CA ASN A 231 -14.94 -13.63 5.23
C ASN A 231 -15.22 -12.36 6.06
N PHE A 232 -14.75 -11.21 5.58
CA PHE A 232 -15.02 -9.93 6.22
C PHE A 232 -16.52 -9.63 6.28
N GLN A 233 -17.25 -9.82 5.18
CA GLN A 233 -18.71 -9.63 5.15
C GLN A 233 -19.45 -10.54 6.13
N ARG A 234 -19.03 -11.80 6.29
CA ARG A 234 -19.59 -12.72 7.30
C ARG A 234 -19.34 -12.20 8.71
N ILE A 235 -18.11 -11.79 9.01
CA ILE A 235 -17.77 -11.20 10.31
C ILE A 235 -18.65 -9.97 10.59
N LEU A 236 -18.84 -9.08 9.60
CA LEU A 236 -19.72 -7.92 9.79
C LEU A 236 -21.17 -8.28 10.12
N LEU A 237 -21.70 -9.32 9.49
CA LEU A 237 -23.10 -9.74 9.69
C LEU A 237 -23.31 -10.45 11.03
N PHE A 238 -22.34 -11.24 11.51
CA PHE A 238 -22.50 -12.07 12.71
C PHE A 238 -21.93 -11.43 13.98
N PHE A 239 -20.84 -10.67 13.87
CA PHE A 239 -20.13 -10.14 15.04
C PHE A 239 -20.62 -8.75 15.46
N LYS A 240 -21.14 -7.95 14.53
CA LYS A 240 -21.62 -6.58 14.76
C LYS A 240 -23.08 -6.46 14.35
N PRO A 241 -24.03 -7.01 15.12
CA PRO A 241 -25.45 -7.00 14.76
C PRO A 241 -26.01 -5.57 14.58
N GLU A 242 -25.44 -4.56 15.24
CA GLU A 242 -25.83 -3.15 15.03
C GLU A 242 -25.45 -2.64 13.64
N ILE A 243 -24.35 -3.17 13.07
CA ILE A 243 -23.96 -2.90 11.68
C ILE A 243 -24.83 -3.74 10.74
N GLY A 244 -25.01 -5.03 11.04
CA GLY A 244 -25.77 -5.98 10.23
C GLY A 244 -27.24 -5.60 10.03
N THR A 245 -27.84 -4.88 11.00
CA THR A 245 -29.22 -4.36 10.91
C THR A 245 -29.36 -3.12 10.02
N SER A 246 -28.25 -2.48 9.62
CA SER A 246 -28.25 -1.30 8.75
C SER A 246 -27.60 -1.61 7.40
N VAL A 247 -28.43 -1.79 6.37
CA VAL A 247 -28.00 -2.02 4.98
C VAL A 247 -27.00 -0.95 4.53
N ASN A 248 -27.23 0.32 4.89
CA ASN A 248 -26.33 1.42 4.56
C ASN A 248 -24.94 1.24 5.18
N ASN A 249 -24.85 0.79 6.43
CA ASN A 249 -23.57 0.57 7.10
C ASN A 249 -22.82 -0.62 6.51
N VAL A 250 -23.52 -1.71 6.20
CA VAL A 250 -22.93 -2.89 5.53
C VAL A 250 -22.36 -2.51 4.15
N TYR A 251 -23.12 -1.81 3.31
CA TYR A 251 -22.63 -1.35 2.00
C TYR A 251 -21.49 -0.35 2.12
N ARG A 252 -21.58 0.62 3.05
CA ARG A 252 -20.53 1.60 3.30
C ARG A 252 -19.21 0.90 3.65
N LEU A 253 -19.27 -0.06 4.57
CA LEU A 253 -18.09 -0.72 5.09
C LEU A 253 -17.50 -1.74 4.11
N SER A 254 -18.35 -2.47 3.37
CA SER A 254 -17.92 -3.31 2.25
C SER A 254 -17.19 -2.48 1.18
N ARG A 255 -17.75 -1.33 0.79
CA ARG A 255 -17.13 -0.42 -0.19
C ARG A 255 -15.85 0.26 0.33
N LEU A 256 -15.77 0.53 1.63
CA LEU A 256 -14.53 0.99 2.25
C LEU A 256 -13.48 -0.11 2.19
N TYR A 257 -13.86 -1.34 2.57
CA TYR A 257 -12.97 -2.49 2.55
C TYR A 257 -12.39 -2.73 1.17
N ASP A 258 -13.22 -2.78 0.13
CA ASP A 258 -12.79 -3.05 -1.25
C ASP A 258 -11.87 -1.96 -1.81
N ARG A 259 -12.01 -0.70 -1.37
CA ARG A 259 -11.16 0.43 -1.80
C ARG A 259 -9.93 0.64 -0.91
N LEU A 260 -9.88 0.00 0.26
CA LEU A 260 -8.78 0.18 1.20
C LEU A 260 -7.52 -0.46 0.62
N SER A 261 -6.48 0.35 0.46
CA SER A 261 -5.19 -0.15 -0.01
C SER A 261 -4.49 -0.98 1.07
N ASP A 262 -3.83 -2.05 0.65
CA ASP A 262 -3.03 -2.88 1.55
C ASP A 262 -1.95 -2.05 2.27
N ARG A 263 -1.34 -1.08 1.56
CA ARG A 263 -0.31 -0.22 2.13
C ARG A 263 -0.86 0.61 3.28
N SER A 264 -2.02 1.25 3.10
CA SER A 264 -2.68 2.02 4.17
C SER A 264 -2.92 1.16 5.40
N ALA A 265 -3.41 -0.07 5.20
CA ALA A 265 -3.69 -0.98 6.29
C ALA A 265 -2.42 -1.39 7.05
N LEU A 266 -1.33 -1.67 6.34
CA LEU A 266 -0.05 -2.03 6.96
C LEU A 266 0.66 -0.85 7.63
N VAL A 267 0.53 0.36 7.10
CA VAL A 267 1.04 1.58 7.79
C VAL A 267 0.22 1.84 9.05
N MET A 268 -1.11 1.71 8.99
CA MET A 268 -1.95 1.82 10.19
C MET A 268 -1.62 0.73 11.22
N LEU A 269 -1.39 -0.51 10.78
CA LEU A 269 -0.96 -1.60 11.65
C LEU A 269 0.38 -1.27 12.35
N ALA A 270 1.34 -0.67 11.63
CA ALA A 270 2.59 -0.20 12.24
C ALA A 270 2.33 0.89 13.30
N ALA A 271 1.40 1.82 13.03
CA ALA A 271 1.02 2.86 13.98
C ALA A 271 0.38 2.27 15.24
N TRP A 272 -0.54 1.32 15.08
CA TRP A 272 -1.18 0.63 16.20
C TRP A 272 -0.17 -0.13 17.08
N ARG A 273 0.78 -0.85 16.48
CA ARG A 273 1.87 -1.53 17.19
C ARG A 273 2.80 -0.56 17.93
N GLY A 274 3.06 0.61 17.34
CA GLY A 274 3.98 1.61 17.88
C GLY A 274 3.36 2.55 18.94
N SER A 275 2.03 2.70 18.95
CA SER A 275 1.32 3.67 19.80
C SER A 275 1.57 3.50 21.30
N THR A 276 1.69 2.26 21.79
CA THR A 276 1.95 1.98 23.21
C THR A 276 3.40 2.21 23.61
N LEU A 277 4.36 2.13 22.68
CA LEU A 277 5.78 2.36 22.96
C LEU A 277 6.08 3.84 23.27
N ALA A 278 5.28 4.78 22.76
CA ALA A 278 5.40 6.19 23.12
C ALA A 278 5.00 6.44 24.58
N VAL A 279 3.90 5.83 25.01
CA VAL A 279 3.36 5.98 26.37
C VAL A 279 4.32 5.38 27.40
N THR A 280 4.92 4.22 27.12
CA THR A 280 5.90 3.60 28.03
C THR A 280 7.21 4.38 28.08
N ARG A 281 7.73 4.88 26.96
CA ARG A 281 8.92 5.74 26.93
C ARG A 281 8.71 7.05 27.71
N ALA A 282 7.57 7.71 27.56
CA ALA A 282 7.27 8.94 28.31
C ALA A 282 7.23 8.70 29.82
N LYS A 283 6.73 7.53 30.28
CA LYS A 283 6.69 7.16 31.70
C LYS A 283 8.06 6.80 32.28
N TYR A 284 8.97 6.29 31.46
CA TYR A 284 10.30 5.82 31.86
C TYR A 284 11.43 6.61 31.18
N GLN A 285 11.27 7.92 31.03
CA GLN A 285 12.37 8.80 30.64
C GLN A 285 13.21 9.14 31.88
N SER A 286 14.37 8.49 32.00
CA SER A 286 15.41 8.89 32.97
C SER A 286 15.88 10.30 32.67
N SER A 287 15.81 11.21 33.63
CA SER A 287 16.19 12.63 33.54
C SER A 287 17.67 12.92 33.17
N LEU A 288 18.48 11.88 32.90
CA LEU A 288 19.92 11.99 32.68
C LEU A 288 20.37 11.92 31.21
N HIS A 289 19.51 11.57 30.25
CA HIS A 289 19.98 11.21 28.89
C HIS A 289 19.99 12.34 27.84
N ASP A 290 19.37 13.50 28.08
CA ASP A 290 19.33 14.61 27.08
C ASP A 290 20.29 15.79 27.38
N ALA A 291 20.87 15.87 28.58
CA ALA A 291 21.70 17.02 28.95
C ALA A 291 23.12 17.00 28.33
N GLU A 292 23.68 15.83 28.03
CA GLU A 292 25.04 15.74 27.49
C GLU A 292 25.12 15.88 25.97
N ARG A 293 24.11 15.43 25.21
CA ARG A 293 24.14 15.54 23.74
C ARG A 293 23.89 16.95 23.22
N GLN A 294 23.18 17.79 23.97
CA GLN A 294 22.92 19.19 23.60
C GLN A 294 24.07 20.13 23.97
N ARG A 295 24.91 19.78 24.96
CA ARG A 295 25.98 20.66 25.45
C ARG A 295 27.28 20.58 24.62
N ALA A 296 27.38 19.64 23.68
CA ALA A 296 28.56 19.47 22.82
C ALA A 296 28.59 20.38 21.57
N ARG A 297 27.60 21.24 21.34
CA ARG A 297 27.58 22.19 20.20
C ARG A 297 27.13 23.60 20.61
N SER A 298 27.88 24.21 21.52
CA SER A 298 27.79 25.67 21.74
C SER A 298 29.05 26.19 22.44
N SER A 299 30.19 26.08 21.76
CA SER A 299 31.29 27.03 21.95
C SER A 299 31.42 27.87 20.67
N ALA A 300 30.67 28.96 20.62
CA ALA A 300 30.88 30.01 19.64
C ALA A 300 32.24 30.66 19.92
N SER A 301 33.20 30.47 19.02
CA SER A 301 34.45 31.20 18.97
C SER A 301 34.17 32.65 18.58
N GLN A 302 34.22 33.56 19.57
CA GLN A 302 34.24 35.01 19.32
C GLN A 302 35.51 35.39 18.54
N PRO A 303 35.41 36.07 17.38
CA PRO A 303 36.56 36.73 16.78
C PRO A 303 36.78 38.08 17.46
N ARG A 304 37.98 38.29 18.02
CA ARG A 304 38.46 39.62 18.47
C ARG A 304 38.62 40.55 17.25
N PRO A 305 38.16 41.80 17.29
CA PRO A 305 38.47 42.77 16.23
C PRO A 305 39.91 43.29 16.38
N GLY A 306 40.72 43.13 15.34
CA GLY A 306 42.03 43.77 15.22
C GLY A 306 41.89 45.25 14.88
N VAL A 307 42.60 46.09 15.64
CA VAL A 307 42.68 47.55 15.49
C VAL A 307 43.46 47.89 14.21
N GLN A 308 42.88 48.71 13.32
CA GLN A 308 43.55 49.27 12.15
C GLN A 308 44.06 50.69 12.49
N PRO A 309 45.38 50.97 12.40
CA PRO A 309 45.92 52.29 12.66
C PRO A 309 45.91 53.15 11.38
N GLY A 310 45.36 54.36 11.46
CA GLY A 310 45.57 55.40 10.45
C GLY A 310 44.31 56.12 9.99
N SER A 311 43.83 57.06 10.81
CA SER A 311 43.15 58.27 10.33
C SER A 311 43.11 59.28 11.48
N SER A 312 43.91 60.33 11.35
CA SER A 312 43.95 61.46 12.28
C SER A 312 42.58 62.16 12.35
N PRO A 313 42.08 62.52 13.53
CA PRO A 313 40.82 63.25 13.64
C PRO A 313 40.98 64.72 13.25
N ALA A 314 39.95 65.25 12.59
CA ALA A 314 39.84 66.66 12.26
C ALA A 314 39.70 67.51 13.54
N VAL A 315 40.49 68.57 13.58
CA VAL A 315 40.47 69.65 14.57
C VAL A 315 39.07 70.26 14.66
N ARG A 316 38.50 70.35 15.87
CA ARG A 316 37.37 71.24 16.15
C ARG A 316 37.69 72.14 17.34
N THR A 317 37.74 73.43 17.04
CA THR A 317 38.02 74.59 17.88
C THR A 317 36.83 75.01 18.75
N GLY A 318 37.12 75.36 20.01
CA GLY A 318 36.39 76.32 20.87
C GLY A 318 35.00 75.89 21.39
N THR A 319 34.48 76.39 22.49
CA THR A 319 34.93 77.29 23.58
C THR A 319 33.72 77.42 24.52
N GLY A 320 33.94 77.49 25.84
CA GLY A 320 33.16 78.40 26.69
C GLY A 320 32.15 77.83 27.70
N GLY A 321 32.35 78.20 28.97
CA GLY A 321 31.35 78.27 30.07
C GLY A 321 31.39 77.06 31.01
N SER A 322 31.99 77.06 32.21
CA SER A 322 31.96 77.96 33.38
C SER A 322 30.58 78.14 34.01
N ASP A 323 30.35 77.45 35.14
CA ASP A 323 29.83 78.00 36.40
C ASP A 323 30.02 76.91 37.48
N ARG A 324 30.95 77.11 38.41
CA ARG A 324 30.78 77.58 39.80
C ARG A 324 30.55 76.46 40.81
#